data_AF-A0A100XYQ1-F1
#
_entry.id   AF-A0A100XYQ1-F1
#
_cell.length_a   1.000
_cell.length_b   1.000
_cell.length_c   1.000
_cell.angle_alpha   90.00
_cell.angle_beta   90.00
_cell.angle_gamma   90.00
#
_symmetry.space_group_name_H-M   'P 1'
#
loop_
_entity.id
_entity.type
_entity.pdbx_description
1 polymer ?
#
loop_
_entity_poly.entity_id
_entity_poly.type
_entity_poly.pdbx_seq_one_letter_code
_entity_poly.pdbx_strand_id
1 'polypeptide(L)'
;MSKHSLSFLVLSLLIIFVSPLAAAQRDGFITSIHVFPGKSDAFIVVEWDLAYYTTCPGIDPKERLCYCSLDPTFFRRYVFYFNGSNVLYVPQLSDTDVEIGFSHLNSSWRMAYLFGEIKPNLPGVNGSNYYEIHPEKGCVRPLGNLSYVFHPYPGVSGRMEGNAIVFSNGSKTYRVPLEYLEDHVLLKSDYDNFRAVFLKNGVLFYVPYYAGEANYWYPDVLIHGRGNCSADNLMLTSVDKIKPVSLFFYDGKELKTFQLYQITYEDSSDPMPRVLINETLDFSQCEREICGTGLILALLLLPLGFVRWMGRRL
;
A
#
# COMPACT_ATOMS: atom_id res chain seq x y z
N MET A 1 6.49 40.88 -49.94
CA MET A 1 6.80 39.55 -49.35
C MET A 1 6.69 38.51 -50.46
N SER A 2 7.77 37.77 -50.71
CA SER A 2 7.81 36.71 -51.72
C SER A 2 6.81 35.61 -51.38
N LYS A 3 6.09 35.07 -52.38
CA LYS A 3 5.17 33.92 -52.22
C LYS A 3 5.84 32.73 -51.51
N HIS A 4 7.17 32.61 -51.61
CA HIS A 4 7.93 31.56 -50.94
C HIS A 4 8.07 31.75 -49.41
N SER A 5 8.01 32.98 -48.88
CA SER A 5 8.09 33.23 -47.43
C SER A 5 6.78 32.90 -46.71
N LEU A 6 5.63 33.02 -47.38
CA LEU A 6 4.33 32.72 -46.77
C LEU A 6 4.11 31.21 -46.62
N SER A 7 4.54 30.42 -47.62
CA SER A 7 4.45 28.95 -47.56
C SER A 7 5.37 28.36 -46.49
N PHE A 8 6.56 28.93 -46.28
CA PHE A 8 7.46 28.47 -45.20
C PHE A 8 6.85 28.74 -43.83
N LEU A 9 6.25 29.92 -43.62
CA LEU A 9 5.66 30.29 -42.33
C LEU A 9 4.43 29.43 -41.99
N VAL A 10 3.60 29.10 -42.98
CA VAL A 10 2.45 28.21 -42.81
C VAL A 10 2.90 26.77 -42.53
N LEU A 11 3.95 26.28 -43.19
CA LEU A 11 4.50 24.95 -42.93
C LEU A 11 5.15 24.86 -41.53
N SER A 12 5.87 25.89 -41.10
CA SER A 12 6.42 25.98 -39.74
C SER A 12 5.34 26.05 -38.66
N LEU A 13 4.24 26.79 -38.91
CA LEU A 13 3.09 26.81 -37.99
C LEU A 13 2.35 25.47 -37.98
N LEU A 14 2.23 24.77 -39.11
CA LEU A 14 1.62 23.42 -39.15
C LEU A 14 2.48 22.40 -38.38
N ILE A 15 3.81 22.49 -38.45
CA ILE A 15 4.71 21.60 -37.68
C ILE A 15 4.59 21.86 -36.17
N ILE A 16 4.34 23.11 -35.75
CA ILE A 16 4.12 23.44 -34.34
C ILE A 16 2.75 22.93 -33.85
N PHE A 17 1.71 22.94 -34.70
CA PHE A 17 0.37 22.42 -34.38
C PHE A 17 0.19 20.90 -34.55
N VAL A 18 1.14 20.21 -35.19
CA VAL A 18 1.16 18.72 -35.30
C VAL A 18 2.11 18.09 -34.27
N SER A 19 2.72 18.88 -33.38
CA SER A 19 3.14 18.33 -32.10
C SER A 19 1.89 17.77 -31.46
N PRO A 20 1.71 16.43 -31.34
CA PRO A 20 0.60 15.97 -30.56
C PRO A 20 0.80 16.63 -29.19
N LEU A 21 -0.24 17.26 -28.66
CA LEU A 21 -0.43 17.24 -27.23
C LEU A 21 -0.55 15.75 -26.84
N ALA A 22 0.56 15.03 -26.91
CA ALA A 22 0.76 13.81 -26.17
C ALA A 22 0.91 14.32 -24.74
N ALA A 23 -0.24 14.52 -24.09
CA ALA A 23 -0.27 14.38 -22.65
C ALA A 23 0.50 13.09 -22.37
N ALA A 24 1.61 13.22 -21.63
CA ALA A 24 2.48 12.10 -21.29
C ALA A 24 1.72 11.17 -20.35
N GLN A 25 0.78 10.40 -20.92
CA GLN A 25 0.04 9.35 -20.24
C GLN A 25 1.07 8.36 -19.74
N ARG A 26 1.05 8.07 -18.44
CA ARG A 26 2.01 7.14 -17.85
C ARG A 26 1.79 5.76 -18.44
N ASP A 27 2.89 5.12 -18.82
CA ASP A 27 2.89 3.93 -19.67
C ASP A 27 2.51 2.65 -18.90
N GLY A 28 2.53 2.68 -17.57
CA GLY A 28 2.20 1.52 -16.76
C GLY A 28 2.16 1.81 -15.28
N PHE A 29 2.03 0.73 -14.52
CA PHE A 29 2.04 0.73 -13.08
C PHE A 29 2.81 -0.47 -12.53
N ILE A 30 3.31 -0.30 -11.32
CA ILE A 30 3.92 -1.35 -10.51
C ILE A 30 3.21 -1.32 -9.16
N THR A 31 2.98 -2.48 -8.56
CA THR A 31 2.72 -2.53 -7.13
C THR A 31 3.60 -3.53 -6.44
N SER A 32 3.90 -3.19 -5.18
CA SER A 32 4.56 -4.06 -4.23
C SER A 32 3.74 -4.11 -2.93
N ILE A 33 3.55 -5.31 -2.38
CA ILE A 33 2.89 -5.52 -1.09
C ILE A 33 3.92 -5.93 -0.05
N HIS A 34 4.03 -5.12 1.00
CA HIS A 34 4.93 -5.29 2.13
C HIS A 34 4.12 -5.58 3.40
N VAL A 35 4.41 -6.69 4.08
CA VAL A 35 3.68 -7.07 5.30
C VAL A 35 4.61 -7.02 6.51
N PHE A 36 4.11 -6.42 7.58
CA PHE A 36 4.77 -6.30 8.87
C PHE A 36 3.94 -7.06 9.90
N PRO A 37 4.39 -8.23 10.37
CA PRO A 37 3.58 -9.09 11.21
C PRO A 37 3.72 -8.79 12.69
N GLY A 38 2.58 -8.81 13.37
CA GLY A 38 2.47 -8.93 14.82
C GLY A 38 2.32 -10.39 15.22
N LYS A 39 1.62 -10.63 16.32
CA LYS A 39 1.36 -12.00 16.79
C LYS A 39 0.10 -12.58 16.16
N SER A 40 -0.97 -11.79 16.08
CA SER A 40 -2.30 -12.22 15.58
C SER A 40 -2.82 -11.31 14.47
N ASP A 41 -2.08 -10.25 14.19
CA ASP A 41 -2.43 -9.06 13.44
C ASP A 41 -1.24 -8.66 12.56
N ALA A 42 -1.45 -7.79 11.59
CA ALA A 42 -0.40 -7.31 10.70
C ALA A 42 -0.73 -5.96 10.10
N PHE A 43 0.31 -5.15 9.85
CA PHE A 43 0.20 -4.02 8.93
C PHE A 43 0.61 -4.46 7.52
N ILE A 44 -0.12 -3.96 6.53
CA ILE A 44 0.10 -4.22 5.11
C ILE A 44 0.31 -2.87 4.45
N VAL A 45 1.45 -2.69 3.81
CA VAL A 45 1.82 -1.49 3.07
C VAL A 45 1.85 -1.86 1.60
N VAL A 46 0.95 -1.27 0.83
CA VAL A 46 0.91 -1.39 -0.63
C VAL A 46 1.63 -0.17 -1.20
N GLU A 47 2.74 -0.39 -1.86
CA GLU A 47 3.40 0.59 -2.70
C GLU A 47 2.80 0.53 -4.11
N TRP A 48 2.38 1.67 -4.63
CA TRP A 48 1.83 1.85 -5.97
C TRP A 48 2.69 2.85 -6.72
N ASP A 49 3.34 2.38 -7.77
CA ASP A 49 4.17 3.21 -8.62
C ASP A 49 3.52 3.40 -9.97
N LEU A 50 3.54 4.65 -10.45
CA LEU A 50 3.32 4.93 -11.85
C LEU A 50 4.65 4.98 -12.57
N ALA A 51 4.72 4.29 -13.70
CA ALA A 51 5.96 4.07 -14.41
C ALA A 51 5.88 4.52 -15.87
N TYR A 52 7.04 4.88 -16.42
CA TYR A 52 7.21 5.18 -17.84
C TYR A 52 8.13 4.15 -18.50
N TYR A 53 7.97 3.99 -19.81
CA TYR A 53 8.94 3.26 -20.60
C TYR A 53 10.26 4.01 -20.64
N THR A 54 11.33 3.37 -20.18
CA THR A 54 12.68 3.96 -20.29
C THR A 54 13.48 3.35 -21.42
N THR A 55 13.30 2.05 -21.68
CA THR A 55 13.79 1.42 -22.90
C THR A 55 12.76 0.43 -23.44
N CYS A 56 12.54 0.47 -24.76
CA CYS A 56 11.69 -0.48 -25.49
C CYS A 56 12.43 -0.98 -26.75
N PRO A 57 13.49 -1.80 -26.58
CA PRO A 57 14.23 -2.36 -27.70
C PRO A 57 13.33 -3.33 -28.49
N GLY A 58 13.20 -3.08 -29.80
CA GLY A 58 12.38 -3.92 -30.68
C GLY A 58 12.03 -3.19 -31.97
N ILE A 59 11.98 -3.93 -33.07
CA ILE A 59 11.64 -3.38 -34.40
C ILE A 59 10.18 -3.69 -34.76
N ASP A 60 9.62 -4.79 -34.25
CA ASP A 60 8.22 -5.17 -34.44
C ASP A 60 7.33 -4.56 -33.34
N PRO A 61 6.28 -3.80 -33.70
CA PRO A 61 5.30 -3.26 -32.75
C PRO A 61 4.67 -4.29 -31.80
N LYS A 62 4.52 -5.55 -32.23
CA LYS A 62 3.93 -6.62 -31.41
C LYS A 62 4.91 -7.20 -30.39
N GLU A 63 6.20 -7.17 -30.69
CA GLU A 63 7.25 -7.62 -29.77
C GLU A 63 7.74 -6.48 -28.86
N ARG A 64 7.39 -5.23 -29.17
CA ARG A 64 7.95 -4.05 -28.52
C ARG A 64 7.61 -3.93 -27.04
N LEU A 65 6.34 -4.11 -26.66
CA LEU A 65 5.88 -4.08 -25.26
C LEU A 65 6.58 -5.13 -24.40
N CYS A 66 6.89 -6.25 -25.05
CA CYS A 66 7.48 -7.42 -24.46
C CYS A 66 8.88 -7.16 -23.88
N TYR A 67 9.65 -6.27 -24.50
CA TYR A 67 11.01 -5.91 -24.06
C TYR A 67 11.07 -4.54 -23.39
N CYS A 68 9.93 -3.90 -23.17
CA CYS A 68 9.91 -2.64 -22.49
C CYS A 68 10.33 -2.80 -21.03
N SER A 69 11.03 -1.79 -20.53
CA SER A 69 11.37 -1.62 -19.12
C SER A 69 10.59 -0.42 -18.59
N LEU A 70 9.98 -0.61 -17.43
CA LEU A 70 9.27 0.41 -16.70
C LEU A 70 10.16 0.94 -15.59
N ASP A 71 10.39 2.25 -15.56
CA ASP A 71 10.98 2.89 -14.38
C ASP A 71 9.90 3.68 -13.60
N PRO A 72 9.82 3.49 -12.28
CA PRO A 72 8.88 4.21 -11.44
C PRO A 72 9.23 5.70 -11.40
N THR A 73 8.21 6.55 -11.52
CA THR A 73 8.38 8.02 -11.52
C THR A 73 7.61 8.73 -10.42
N PHE A 74 6.58 8.06 -9.91
CA PHE A 74 5.79 8.54 -8.80
C PHE A 74 5.33 7.32 -8.03
N PHE A 75 5.43 7.37 -6.71
CA PHE A 75 4.96 6.31 -5.84
C PHE A 75 3.95 6.88 -4.84
N ARG A 76 3.00 6.05 -4.44
CA ARG A 76 2.06 6.31 -3.35
C ARG A 76 1.96 5.05 -2.49
N ARG A 77 1.75 5.22 -1.19
CA ARG A 77 1.57 4.08 -0.29
C ARG A 77 0.19 4.06 0.33
N TYR A 78 -0.41 2.89 0.33
CA TYR A 78 -1.67 2.62 1.00
C TYR A 78 -1.41 1.67 2.16
N VAL A 79 -1.92 2.03 3.34
CA VAL A 79 -1.68 1.26 4.56
C VAL A 79 -2.98 0.60 4.97
N PHE A 80 -2.91 -0.68 5.30
CA PHE A 80 -4.01 -1.46 5.82
C PHE A 80 -3.59 -2.15 7.12
N TYR A 81 -4.54 -2.39 8.01
CA TYR A 81 -4.34 -3.11 9.25
C TYR A 81 -5.26 -4.33 9.30
N PHE A 82 -4.67 -5.52 9.36
CA PHE A 82 -5.38 -6.77 9.57
C PHE A 82 -5.39 -7.10 11.06
N ASN A 83 -6.57 -7.18 11.67
CA ASN A 83 -6.73 -7.40 13.11
C ASN A 83 -6.90 -8.88 13.51
N GLY A 84 -6.73 -9.81 12.57
CA GLY A 84 -6.99 -11.24 12.77
C GLY A 84 -8.32 -11.72 12.18
N SER A 85 -9.25 -10.81 11.89
CA SER A 85 -10.57 -11.14 11.33
C SER A 85 -10.96 -10.27 10.14
N ASN A 86 -10.68 -8.97 10.21
CA ASN A 86 -11.02 -7.96 9.21
C ASN A 86 -9.77 -7.17 8.80
N VAL A 87 -9.90 -6.44 7.70
CA VAL A 87 -8.91 -5.46 7.22
C VAL A 87 -9.52 -4.06 7.33
N LEU A 88 -8.76 -3.15 7.93
CA LEU A 88 -9.10 -1.73 8.05
C LEU A 88 -8.15 -0.93 7.16
N TYR A 89 -8.66 0.08 6.45
CA TYR A 89 -7.82 1.07 5.79
C TYR A 89 -7.26 2.05 6.83
N VAL A 90 -5.98 2.37 6.75
CA VAL A 90 -5.33 3.35 7.62
C VAL A 90 -5.04 4.57 6.76
N PRO A 91 -5.83 5.66 6.90
CA PRO A 91 -5.60 6.88 6.15
C PRO A 91 -4.18 7.40 6.38
N GLN A 92 -3.54 7.85 5.29
CA GLN A 92 -2.23 8.49 5.39
C GLN A 92 -2.32 9.70 6.32
N LEU A 93 -1.33 9.82 7.21
CA LEU A 93 -1.22 10.99 8.10
C LEU A 93 -0.48 12.15 7.41
N SER A 94 0.17 11.92 6.27
CA SER A 94 0.82 12.94 5.44
C SER A 94 0.84 12.56 3.96
N ASP A 95 0.74 13.57 3.09
CA ASP A 95 0.89 13.44 1.63
C ASP A 95 2.36 13.36 1.17
N THR A 96 3.32 13.50 2.10
CA THR A 96 4.77 13.58 1.80
C THR A 96 5.56 12.34 2.16
N ASP A 97 4.92 11.31 2.71
CA ASP A 97 5.60 10.16 3.30
C ASP A 97 6.37 9.33 2.24
N VAL A 98 7.71 9.40 2.32
CA VAL A 98 8.62 8.73 1.37
C VAL A 98 8.89 7.29 1.74
N GLU A 99 8.73 6.87 3.00
CA GLU A 99 8.76 5.47 3.42
C GLU A 99 8.03 5.27 4.76
N ILE A 100 7.24 4.20 4.87
CA ILE A 100 6.50 3.82 6.09
C ILE A 100 6.83 2.38 6.45
N GLY A 101 7.20 2.16 7.71
CA GLY A 101 7.49 0.83 8.23
C GLY A 101 6.85 0.60 9.59
N PHE A 102 6.63 -0.67 9.92
CA PHE A 102 6.03 -1.07 11.20
C PHE A 102 6.89 -2.12 11.91
N SER A 103 6.86 -2.12 13.23
CA SER A 103 7.47 -3.16 14.04
C SER A 103 6.58 -3.48 15.23
N HIS A 104 6.41 -4.76 15.53
CA HIS A 104 5.69 -5.21 16.69
C HIS A 104 6.67 -5.74 17.74
N LEU A 105 6.85 -4.99 18.84
CA LEU A 105 7.79 -5.30 19.92
C LEU A 105 7.08 -5.25 21.26
N ASN A 106 7.23 -6.28 22.08
CA ASN A 106 6.67 -6.35 23.44
C ASN A 106 5.17 -6.03 23.52
N SER A 107 4.38 -6.55 22.56
CA SER A 107 2.93 -6.33 22.47
C SER A 107 2.51 -4.89 22.14
N SER A 108 3.42 -4.08 21.60
CA SER A 108 3.14 -2.73 21.15
C SER A 108 3.58 -2.54 19.70
N TRP A 109 2.74 -1.88 18.91
CA TRP A 109 3.05 -1.50 17.55
C TRP A 109 3.85 -0.22 17.54
N ARG A 110 4.88 -0.20 16.69
CA ARG A 110 5.66 0.99 16.38
C ARG A 110 5.59 1.24 14.90
N MET A 111 5.55 2.51 14.54
CA MET A 111 5.57 2.98 13.17
C MET A 111 6.65 4.01 13.01
N ALA A 112 7.33 3.95 11.87
CA ALA A 112 8.31 4.92 11.44
C ALA A 112 7.83 5.53 10.13
N TYR A 113 7.79 6.86 10.08
CA TYR A 113 7.65 7.64 8.86
C TYR A 113 8.98 8.26 8.51
N LEU A 114 9.48 7.94 7.33
CA LEU A 114 10.68 8.51 6.75
C LEU A 114 10.25 9.63 5.80
N PHE A 115 10.53 10.86 6.24
CA PHE A 115 10.13 12.16 5.67
C PHE A 115 8.64 12.48 5.73
N GLY A 116 8.14 12.79 6.93
CA GLY A 116 6.79 13.36 7.16
C GLY A 116 6.79 14.88 7.41
N GLU A 117 5.61 15.49 7.58
CA GLU A 117 5.43 16.92 7.85
C GLU A 117 6.27 17.45 9.03
N ILE A 118 6.93 18.59 8.80
CA ILE A 118 7.37 19.48 9.87
C ILE A 118 6.10 19.96 10.57
N LYS A 119 5.85 19.53 11.82
CA LYS A 119 4.82 20.17 12.64
C LYS A 119 5.05 21.70 12.63
N PRO A 120 4.04 22.54 12.37
CA PRO A 120 4.20 23.98 12.51
C PRO A 120 4.63 24.26 13.97
N ASN A 121 5.81 24.87 14.14
CA ASN A 121 6.48 25.28 15.39
C ASN A 121 7.56 24.37 16.00
N LEU A 122 8.13 23.40 15.29
CA LEU A 122 9.40 22.78 15.71
C LEU A 122 10.49 23.02 14.66
N PRO A 123 11.54 23.81 14.96
CA PRO A 123 12.58 24.11 13.99
C PRO A 123 13.51 22.90 13.82
N GLY A 124 13.53 22.37 12.60
CA GLY A 124 14.68 21.68 12.01
C GLY A 124 15.11 20.38 12.67
N VAL A 125 14.52 19.25 12.24
CA VAL A 125 15.23 17.96 12.22
C VAL A 125 14.80 17.22 10.95
N ASN A 126 15.74 16.96 10.05
CA ASN A 126 15.63 15.97 8.97
C ASN A 126 15.60 14.55 9.56
N GLY A 127 14.59 14.25 10.37
CA GLY A 127 14.51 13.04 11.18
C GLY A 127 13.24 12.24 10.90
N SER A 128 13.37 10.92 10.92
CA SER A 128 12.22 10.03 10.86
C SER A 128 11.32 10.25 12.08
N ASN A 129 10.01 10.28 11.86
CA ASN A 129 9.04 10.42 12.95
C ASN A 129 8.60 9.03 13.43
N TYR A 130 8.74 8.79 14.73
CA TYR A 130 8.37 7.52 15.33
C TYR A 130 7.15 7.65 16.22
N TYR A 131 6.26 6.67 16.08
CA TYR A 131 5.02 6.58 16.83
C TYR A 131 4.88 5.20 17.44
N GLU A 132 4.39 5.17 18.67
CA GLU A 132 3.71 4.00 19.20
C GLU A 132 2.26 4.06 18.75
N ILE A 133 1.74 2.93 18.28
CA ILE A 133 0.37 2.79 17.80
C ILE A 133 -0.36 1.81 18.69
N HIS A 134 -1.60 2.17 19.02
CA HIS A 134 -2.57 1.31 19.66
C HIS A 134 -3.78 1.14 18.73
N PRO A 135 -3.72 0.20 17.76
CA PRO A 135 -4.81 -0.02 16.80
C PRO A 135 -6.15 -0.27 17.47
N GLU A 136 -6.14 -1.03 18.57
CA GLU A 136 -7.33 -1.35 19.36
C GLU A 136 -7.95 -0.14 20.07
N LYS A 137 -7.16 0.91 20.31
CA LYS A 137 -7.63 2.17 20.91
C LYS A 137 -7.85 3.27 19.88
N GLY A 138 -7.52 3.03 18.60
CA GLY A 138 -7.55 4.07 17.57
C GLY A 138 -6.69 5.29 17.92
N CYS A 139 -5.52 5.06 18.53
CA CYS A 139 -4.66 6.17 18.97
C CYS A 139 -3.17 5.95 18.73
N VAL A 140 -2.44 7.05 18.61
CA VAL A 140 -0.99 7.09 18.44
C VAL A 140 -0.33 7.99 19.48
N ARG A 141 0.90 7.64 19.86
CA ARG A 141 1.74 8.38 20.78
C ARG A 141 3.11 8.64 20.16
N PRO A 142 3.58 9.89 20.04
CA PRO A 142 4.90 10.17 19.49
C PRO A 142 5.99 9.64 20.42
N LEU A 143 6.99 8.97 19.85
CA LEU A 143 8.14 8.42 20.57
C LEU A 143 9.39 9.30 20.48
N GLY A 144 9.37 10.36 19.66
CA GLY A 144 10.51 11.24 19.43
C GLY A 144 11.52 10.65 18.43
N ASN A 145 12.78 11.07 18.52
CA ASN A 145 13.83 10.65 17.59
C ASN A 145 14.36 9.26 17.95
N LEU A 146 14.05 8.28 17.11
CA LEU A 146 14.75 7.00 17.05
C LEU A 146 15.61 6.96 15.77
N SER A 147 16.43 5.94 15.60
CA SER A 147 17.26 5.74 14.41
C SER A 147 17.18 4.30 13.94
N TYR A 148 15.97 3.85 13.60
CA TYR A 148 15.69 2.50 13.13
C TYR A 148 14.80 2.52 11.91
N VAL A 149 15.18 1.77 10.87
CA VAL A 149 14.32 1.46 9.73
C VAL A 149 13.65 0.13 10.02
N PHE A 150 12.33 0.06 9.86
CA PHE A 150 11.60 -1.18 10.03
C PHE A 150 11.50 -1.88 8.67
N HIS A 151 12.05 -3.08 8.57
CA HIS A 151 12.03 -3.85 7.33
C HIS A 151 10.79 -4.74 7.26
N PRO A 152 10.17 -4.87 6.09
CA PRO A 152 9.05 -5.78 5.91
C PRO A 152 9.49 -7.23 6.07
N TYR A 153 8.55 -8.08 6.47
CA TYR A 153 8.80 -9.50 6.51
C TYR A 153 8.75 -10.06 5.08
N PRO A 154 9.79 -10.75 4.60
CA PRO A 154 9.87 -11.22 3.20
C PRO A 154 8.82 -12.29 2.85
N GLY A 155 8.18 -12.88 3.87
CA GLY A 155 7.20 -13.94 3.70
C GLY A 155 7.84 -15.29 3.40
N VAL A 156 7.10 -16.35 3.71
CA VAL A 156 7.42 -17.72 3.28
C VAL A 156 6.85 -17.92 1.88
N SER A 157 7.65 -18.41 0.94
CA SER A 157 7.17 -18.76 -0.40
C SER A 157 6.11 -19.86 -0.33
N GLY A 158 5.03 -19.71 -1.10
CA GLY A 158 4.14 -20.83 -1.40
C GLY A 158 4.84 -21.87 -2.26
N ARG A 159 4.49 -23.14 -2.04
CA ARG A 159 4.89 -24.25 -2.92
C ARG A 159 3.66 -24.96 -3.44
N MET A 160 3.59 -25.15 -4.74
CA MET A 160 2.56 -25.96 -5.37
C MET A 160 2.75 -27.45 -5.05
N GLU A 161 1.71 -28.09 -4.51
CA GLU A 161 1.66 -29.54 -4.27
C GLU A 161 0.29 -30.10 -4.70
N GLY A 162 0.21 -30.60 -5.94
CA GLY A 162 -1.05 -31.09 -6.50
C GLY A 162 -2.04 -29.94 -6.70
N ASN A 163 -3.24 -30.05 -6.13
CA ASN A 163 -4.30 -29.03 -6.22
C ASN A 163 -4.31 -28.06 -5.02
N ALA A 164 -3.15 -27.77 -4.44
CA ALA A 164 -3.03 -26.86 -3.31
C ALA A 164 -1.71 -26.09 -3.32
N ILE A 165 -1.74 -24.87 -2.75
CA ILE A 165 -0.53 -24.15 -2.33
C ILE A 165 -0.23 -24.50 -0.88
N VAL A 166 1.03 -24.83 -0.60
CA VAL A 166 1.51 -25.19 0.73
C VAL A 166 2.45 -24.12 1.24
N PHE A 167 2.16 -23.60 2.43
CA PHE A 167 3.05 -22.73 3.18
C PHE A 167 3.54 -23.47 4.42
N SER A 168 4.85 -23.49 4.65
CA SER A 168 5.43 -24.11 5.85
C SER A 168 6.60 -23.30 6.40
N ASN A 169 6.62 -23.07 7.71
CA ASN A 169 7.73 -22.42 8.41
C ASN A 169 8.53 -23.40 9.30
N GLY A 170 8.37 -24.71 9.07
CA GLY A 170 8.98 -25.77 9.87
C GLY A 170 8.22 -26.13 11.16
N SER A 171 7.45 -25.20 11.73
CA SER A 171 6.62 -25.45 12.93
C SER A 171 5.15 -25.69 12.62
N LYS A 172 4.63 -25.01 11.61
CA LYS A 172 3.25 -25.10 11.14
C LYS A 172 3.24 -25.22 9.62
N THR A 173 2.22 -25.89 9.12
CA THR A 173 1.97 -26.03 7.67
C THR A 173 0.51 -25.76 7.39
N TYR A 174 0.25 -24.93 6.38
CA TYR A 174 -1.08 -24.66 5.85
C TYR A 174 -1.12 -25.12 4.39
N ARG A 175 -2.17 -25.87 4.03
CA ARG A 175 -2.43 -26.30 2.65
C ARG A 175 -3.71 -25.61 2.19
N VAL A 176 -3.59 -24.67 1.26
CA VAL A 176 -4.72 -23.91 0.70
C VAL A 176 -5.14 -24.56 -0.62
N PRO A 177 -6.36 -25.12 -0.71
CA PRO A 177 -6.89 -25.64 -1.97
C PRO A 177 -6.93 -24.57 -3.07
N LEU A 178 -6.55 -24.92 -4.31
CA LEU A 178 -6.56 -23.97 -5.44
C LEU A 178 -7.97 -23.52 -5.82
N GLU A 179 -8.98 -24.37 -5.61
CA GLU A 179 -10.39 -24.05 -5.85
C GLU A 179 -10.86 -22.81 -5.07
N TYR A 180 -10.21 -22.47 -3.94
CA TYR A 180 -10.54 -21.26 -3.18
C TYR A 180 -9.97 -19.98 -3.82
N LEU A 181 -9.09 -20.10 -4.81
CA LEU A 181 -8.33 -19.00 -5.41
C LEU A 181 -8.68 -18.74 -6.88
N GLU A 182 -9.42 -19.64 -7.55
CA GLU A 182 -9.69 -19.59 -8.99
C GLU A 182 -10.29 -18.24 -9.44
N ASP A 183 -11.20 -17.68 -8.65
CA ASP A 183 -11.85 -16.41 -8.97
C ASP A 183 -11.01 -15.18 -8.62
N HIS A 184 -9.93 -15.33 -7.86
CA HIS A 184 -9.13 -14.21 -7.36
C HIS A 184 -7.77 -14.05 -8.03
N VAL A 185 -7.21 -15.14 -8.55
CA VAL A 185 -5.91 -15.13 -9.21
C VAL A 185 -6.00 -14.52 -10.61
N LEU A 186 -5.04 -13.67 -10.95
CA LEU A 186 -4.95 -12.99 -12.23
C LEU A 186 -4.16 -13.84 -13.23
N LEU A 187 -2.98 -14.32 -12.82
CA LEU A 187 -2.03 -15.05 -13.65
C LEU A 187 -1.76 -16.43 -13.08
N LYS A 188 -1.48 -17.44 -13.93
CA LYS A 188 -1.17 -18.78 -13.39
C LYS A 188 0.16 -18.77 -12.63
N SER A 189 1.10 -17.90 -12.98
CA SER A 189 2.36 -17.74 -12.27
C SER A 189 2.20 -17.11 -10.89
N ASP A 190 1.06 -16.49 -10.57
CA ASP A 190 0.78 -15.97 -9.22
C ASP A 190 0.80 -17.09 -8.17
N TYR A 191 0.38 -18.29 -8.56
CA TYR A 191 0.38 -19.47 -7.68
C TYR A 191 1.77 -19.79 -7.10
N ASP A 192 2.83 -19.54 -7.89
CA ASP A 192 4.22 -19.73 -7.47
C ASP A 192 4.81 -18.48 -6.78
N ASN A 193 4.15 -17.33 -6.91
CA ASN A 193 4.62 -16.05 -6.39
C ASN A 193 4.03 -15.69 -5.02
N PHE A 194 2.98 -16.38 -4.57
CA PHE A 194 2.38 -16.13 -3.26
C PHE A 194 3.41 -16.15 -2.12
N ARG A 195 3.29 -15.15 -1.25
CA ARG A 195 4.06 -15.02 -0.01
C ARG A 195 3.11 -15.10 1.17
N ALA A 196 3.57 -15.74 2.23
CA ALA A 196 2.79 -15.99 3.42
C ALA A 196 3.47 -15.52 4.70
N VAL A 197 2.66 -15.03 5.63
CA VAL A 197 3.03 -14.69 7.00
C VAL A 197 2.22 -15.53 7.96
N PHE A 198 2.91 -16.23 8.85
CA PHE A 198 2.28 -17.05 9.89
C PHE A 198 1.85 -16.17 11.07
N LEU A 199 0.56 -16.16 11.35
CA LEU A 199 -0.02 -15.51 12.51
C LEU A 199 -0.45 -16.58 13.53
N LYS A 200 -0.86 -16.16 14.74
CA LYS A 200 -1.26 -17.06 15.82
C LYS A 200 -2.30 -18.10 15.37
N ASN A 201 -3.31 -17.63 14.62
CA ASN A 201 -4.52 -18.40 14.29
C ASN A 201 -4.63 -18.78 12.80
N GLY A 202 -3.61 -18.51 11.98
CA GLY A 202 -3.72 -18.75 10.55
C GLY A 202 -2.51 -18.27 9.77
N VAL A 203 -2.65 -18.26 8.45
CA VAL A 203 -1.68 -17.71 7.51
C VAL A 203 -2.32 -16.58 6.72
N LEU A 204 -1.66 -15.42 6.71
CA LEU A 204 -1.99 -14.30 5.84
C LEU A 204 -1.11 -14.39 4.60
N PHE A 205 -1.68 -14.39 3.40
CA PHE A 205 -0.90 -14.55 2.16
C PHE A 205 -1.41 -13.65 1.03
N TYR A 206 -0.51 -13.35 0.10
CA TYR A 206 -0.69 -12.32 -0.93
C TYR A 206 0.31 -12.51 -2.08
N VAL A 207 0.00 -11.92 -3.24
CA VAL A 207 0.97 -11.79 -4.34
C VAL A 207 1.82 -10.54 -4.05
N PRO A 208 3.16 -10.67 -3.89
CA PRO A 208 3.99 -9.59 -3.37
C PRO A 208 4.27 -8.48 -4.37
N TYR A 209 4.13 -8.76 -5.66
CA TYR A 209 4.51 -7.88 -6.75
C TYR A 209 3.67 -8.18 -7.98
N TYR A 210 3.17 -7.15 -8.64
CA TYR A 210 2.68 -7.26 -10.01
C TYR A 210 2.92 -5.94 -10.76
N ALA A 211 3.03 -6.02 -12.08
CA ALA A 211 3.22 -4.87 -12.95
C ALA A 211 2.32 -4.98 -14.18
N GLY A 212 1.88 -3.83 -14.68
CA GLY A 212 1.06 -3.75 -15.88
C GLY A 212 1.44 -2.56 -16.75
N GLU A 213 1.23 -2.73 -18.05
CA GLU A 213 1.61 -1.78 -19.09
C GLU A 213 0.40 -1.45 -19.95
N ALA A 214 0.12 -0.16 -20.09
CA ALA A 214 -0.86 0.32 -21.06
C ALA A 214 -0.27 0.21 -22.48
N ASN A 215 -1.05 -0.35 -23.40
CA ASN A 215 -0.68 -0.39 -24.80
C ASN A 215 -0.88 1.00 -25.42
N TYR A 216 0.21 1.61 -25.90
CA TYR A 216 0.16 2.91 -26.56
C TYR A 216 -0.88 2.88 -27.71
N TRP A 217 -1.84 3.82 -27.72
CA TRP A 217 -2.99 3.95 -28.65
C TRP A 217 -4.23 3.09 -28.43
N TYR A 218 -4.23 2.14 -27.48
CA TYR A 218 -5.38 1.26 -27.23
C TYR A 218 -5.72 1.20 -25.74
N PRO A 219 -6.98 0.92 -25.36
CA PRO A 219 -7.35 0.76 -23.94
C PRO A 219 -6.76 -0.52 -23.32
N ASP A 220 -6.03 -1.32 -24.10
CA ASP A 220 -5.53 -2.61 -23.69
C ASP A 220 -4.40 -2.48 -22.66
N VAL A 221 -4.35 -3.41 -21.72
CA VAL A 221 -3.35 -3.49 -20.65
C VAL A 221 -2.71 -4.87 -20.68
N LEU A 222 -1.39 -4.89 -20.75
CA LEU A 222 -0.59 -6.10 -20.59
C LEU A 222 -0.22 -6.26 -19.12
N ILE A 223 -0.66 -7.33 -18.48
CA ILE A 223 -0.18 -7.72 -17.15
C ILE A 223 0.97 -8.70 -17.31
N HIS A 224 2.10 -8.38 -16.69
CA HIS A 224 3.31 -9.21 -16.78
C HIS A 224 3.27 -10.36 -15.79
N GLY A 225 3.50 -11.56 -16.32
CA GLY A 225 3.77 -12.75 -15.51
C GLY A 225 5.22 -12.84 -15.08
N ARG A 226 5.75 -14.07 -15.04
CA ARG A 226 7.14 -14.31 -14.63
C ARG A 226 8.12 -13.84 -15.71
N GLY A 227 8.54 -12.58 -15.59
CA GLY A 227 9.49 -11.94 -16.48
C GLY A 227 8.85 -11.40 -17.76
N ASN A 228 9.60 -10.54 -18.43
CA ASN A 228 9.26 -9.96 -19.72
C ASN A 228 8.99 -11.08 -20.76
N CYS A 229 7.92 -10.95 -21.55
CA CYS A 229 7.47 -11.94 -22.54
C CYS A 229 7.12 -13.33 -22.00
N SER A 230 6.65 -13.43 -20.76
CA SER A 230 6.15 -14.71 -20.26
C SER A 230 4.96 -15.19 -21.11
N ALA A 231 4.89 -16.50 -21.38
CA ALA A 231 3.69 -17.10 -21.99
C ALA A 231 2.44 -16.94 -21.11
N ASP A 232 2.64 -16.58 -19.83
CA ASP A 232 1.59 -16.28 -18.87
C ASP A 232 1.21 -14.79 -18.84
N ASN A 233 1.80 -13.95 -19.69
CA ASN A 233 1.37 -12.56 -19.82
C ASN A 233 -0.10 -12.50 -20.25
N LEU A 234 -0.86 -11.62 -19.61
CA LEU A 234 -2.30 -11.49 -19.83
C LEU A 234 -2.60 -10.14 -20.47
N MET A 235 -3.14 -10.18 -21.70
CA MET A 235 -3.67 -8.99 -22.34
C MET A 235 -5.15 -8.79 -21.95
N LEU A 236 -5.45 -7.63 -21.39
CA LEU A 236 -6.80 -7.21 -21.02
C LEU A 236 -7.20 -6.04 -21.90
N THR A 237 -8.50 -5.91 -22.20
CA THR A 237 -8.97 -4.83 -23.10
C THR A 237 -9.22 -3.49 -22.38
N SER A 238 -9.01 -3.44 -21.06
CA SER A 238 -9.16 -2.25 -20.20
C SER A 238 -8.59 -2.53 -18.82
N VAL A 239 -8.08 -1.48 -18.15
CA VAL A 239 -7.68 -1.50 -16.73
C VAL A 239 -8.82 -1.96 -15.82
N ASP A 240 -10.08 -1.60 -16.11
CA ASP A 240 -11.20 -1.95 -15.23
C ASP A 240 -11.51 -3.45 -15.20
N LYS A 241 -10.94 -4.22 -16.15
CA LYS A 241 -11.01 -5.69 -16.16
C LYS A 241 -9.97 -6.37 -15.27
N ILE A 242 -9.01 -5.62 -14.73
CA ILE A 242 -8.07 -6.15 -13.75
C ILE A 242 -8.84 -6.47 -12.48
N LYS A 243 -8.78 -7.74 -12.06
CA LYS A 243 -9.36 -8.18 -10.78
C LYS A 243 -8.77 -7.38 -9.62
N PRO A 244 -9.55 -7.07 -8.58
CA PRO A 244 -9.05 -6.38 -7.40
C PRO A 244 -7.88 -7.10 -6.74
N VAL A 245 -6.93 -6.30 -6.27
CA VAL A 245 -5.81 -6.81 -5.47
C VAL A 245 -6.33 -7.31 -4.16
N SER A 246 -6.03 -8.57 -3.87
CA SER A 246 -6.63 -9.27 -2.74
C SER A 246 -5.56 -9.74 -1.76
N LEU A 247 -5.89 -9.62 -0.48
CA LEU A 247 -5.20 -10.23 0.64
C LEU A 247 -6.02 -11.44 1.10
N PHE A 248 -5.36 -12.52 1.48
CA PHE A 248 -6.03 -13.75 1.86
C PHE A 248 -5.64 -14.17 3.27
N PHE A 249 -6.59 -14.67 4.05
CA PHE A 249 -6.34 -15.27 5.35
C PHE A 249 -6.94 -16.67 5.41
N TYR A 250 -6.12 -17.67 5.72
CA TYR A 250 -6.55 -19.05 5.88
C TYR A 250 -6.26 -19.54 7.30
N ASP A 251 -7.30 -19.95 8.01
CA ASP A 251 -7.18 -20.43 9.41
C ASP A 251 -6.90 -21.94 9.51
N GLY A 252 -6.84 -22.64 8.37
CA GLY A 252 -6.74 -24.11 8.28
C GLY A 252 -8.06 -24.80 7.95
N LYS A 253 -9.16 -24.06 7.85
CA LYS A 253 -10.49 -24.56 7.50
C LYS A 253 -11.16 -23.68 6.44
N GLU A 254 -11.15 -22.36 6.65
CA GLU A 254 -11.85 -21.39 5.81
C GLU A 254 -10.88 -20.36 5.25
N LEU A 255 -11.08 -20.00 3.97
CA LEU A 255 -10.39 -18.90 3.32
C LEU A 255 -11.24 -17.64 3.40
N LYS A 256 -10.66 -16.57 3.95
CA LYS A 256 -11.20 -15.21 3.87
C LYS A 256 -10.41 -14.42 2.83
N THR A 257 -11.14 -13.71 1.98
CA THR A 257 -10.56 -12.84 0.95
C THR A 257 -10.92 -11.39 1.25
N PHE A 258 -9.93 -10.51 1.20
CA PHE A 258 -10.07 -9.07 1.42
C PHE A 258 -9.57 -8.33 0.17
N GLN A 259 -10.49 -7.74 -0.59
CA GLN A 259 -10.15 -6.92 -1.74
C GLN A 259 -9.67 -5.55 -1.22
N LEU A 260 -8.37 -5.28 -1.37
CA LEU A 260 -7.75 -4.07 -0.84
C LEU A 260 -8.08 -2.85 -1.69
N TYR A 261 -7.85 -2.97 -3.00
CA TYR A 261 -8.10 -1.92 -3.98
C TYR A 261 -8.29 -2.48 -5.39
N GLN A 262 -8.84 -1.66 -6.26
CA GLN A 262 -8.98 -1.89 -7.69
C GLN A 262 -8.26 -0.79 -8.46
N ILE A 263 -7.60 -1.13 -9.56
CA ILE A 263 -6.99 -0.14 -10.45
C ILE A 263 -8.07 0.39 -11.39
N THR A 264 -8.15 1.71 -11.57
CA THR A 264 -9.15 2.37 -12.43
C THR A 264 -8.62 3.67 -13.04
N TYR A 265 -9.35 4.23 -14.01
CA TYR A 265 -9.14 5.56 -14.59
C TYR A 265 -10.19 6.60 -14.13
N GLU A 266 -11.16 6.24 -13.28
CA GLU A 266 -12.38 7.05 -13.02
C GLU A 266 -12.14 8.56 -12.82
N ASP A 267 -11.07 8.95 -12.10
CA ASP A 267 -10.78 10.36 -11.78
C ASP A 267 -9.45 10.87 -12.36
N SER A 268 -8.80 10.11 -13.25
CA SER A 268 -7.44 10.41 -13.72
C SER A 268 -7.16 9.85 -15.12
N SER A 269 -6.35 10.56 -15.91
CA SER A 269 -5.81 10.03 -17.18
C SER A 269 -4.81 8.89 -16.98
N ASP A 270 -4.24 8.80 -15.78
CA ASP A 270 -3.30 7.75 -15.36
C ASP A 270 -4.04 6.71 -14.49
N PRO A 271 -3.65 5.43 -14.55
CA PRO A 271 -4.27 4.40 -13.72
C PRO A 271 -4.03 4.72 -12.24
N MET A 272 -5.07 4.62 -11.41
CA MET A 272 -4.97 4.87 -9.97
C MET A 272 -5.65 3.77 -9.16
N PRO A 273 -5.13 3.43 -7.98
CA PRO A 273 -5.78 2.47 -7.10
C PRO A 273 -6.91 3.15 -6.33
N ARG A 274 -8.12 2.61 -6.48
CA ARG A 274 -9.32 2.90 -5.69
C ARG A 274 -9.43 1.90 -4.56
N VAL A 275 -9.26 2.37 -3.31
CA VAL A 275 -9.40 1.54 -2.11
C VAL A 275 -10.82 1.00 -2.02
N LEU A 276 -10.96 -0.31 -1.75
CA LEU A 276 -12.25 -1.01 -1.64
C LEU A 276 -12.64 -1.33 -0.19
N ILE A 277 -11.73 -1.12 0.76
CA ILE A 277 -11.98 -1.29 2.19
C ILE A 277 -12.71 -0.07 2.72
N ASN A 278 -13.94 -0.27 3.20
CA ASN A 278 -14.80 0.82 3.70
C ASN A 278 -14.57 1.16 5.18
N GLU A 279 -14.02 0.23 5.96
CA GLU A 279 -13.74 0.45 7.38
C GLU A 279 -12.39 1.14 7.55
N THR A 280 -12.37 2.30 8.22
CA THR A 280 -11.15 3.07 8.48
C THR A 280 -10.68 2.90 9.92
N LEU A 281 -9.36 2.89 10.10
CA LEU A 281 -8.71 3.01 11.39
C LEU A 281 -8.10 4.41 11.49
N ASP A 282 -8.89 5.32 12.03
CA ASP A 282 -8.47 6.69 12.28
C ASP A 282 -7.72 6.78 13.61
N PHE A 283 -6.56 7.44 13.56
CA PHE A 283 -5.73 7.62 14.74
C PHE A 283 -5.90 9.01 15.35
N SER A 284 -6.26 9.03 16.62
CA SER A 284 -6.21 10.22 17.48
C SER A 284 -4.93 10.25 18.31
N GLN A 285 -4.60 11.39 18.93
CA GLN A 285 -3.57 11.37 19.98
C GLN A 285 -4.13 10.62 21.19
N CYS A 286 -3.39 9.64 21.69
CA CYS A 286 -3.82 8.93 22.91
C CYS A 286 -4.02 9.95 24.04
N GLU A 287 -5.18 9.92 24.69
CA GLU A 287 -5.40 10.69 25.91
C GLU A 287 -4.30 10.34 26.90
N ARG A 288 -3.66 11.35 27.49
CA ARG A 288 -2.78 11.11 28.62
C ARG A 288 -3.68 10.57 29.72
N GLU A 289 -3.58 9.26 29.99
CA GLU A 289 -4.12 8.71 31.23
C GLU A 289 -3.65 9.65 32.33
N ILE A 290 -4.61 10.28 33.02
CA ILE A 290 -4.31 11.14 34.16
C ILE A 290 -3.76 10.20 35.21
N CYS A 291 -2.44 9.97 35.18
CA CYS A 291 -1.77 9.12 36.14
C CYS A 291 -2.13 9.64 37.53
N GLY A 292 -2.48 8.69 38.40
CA GLY A 292 -3.25 8.89 39.62
C GLY A 292 -2.78 10.00 40.58
N THR A 293 -1.60 10.58 40.44
CA THR A 293 -1.21 11.78 41.19
C THR A 293 -2.14 12.97 40.98
N GLY A 294 -2.67 13.21 39.77
CA GLY A 294 -3.61 14.32 39.53
C GLY A 294 -4.99 14.08 40.16
N LEU A 295 -5.48 12.85 40.07
CA LEU A 295 -6.74 12.42 40.69
C LEU A 295 -6.64 12.34 42.21
N ILE A 296 -5.49 11.88 42.74
CA ILE A 296 -5.18 11.87 44.18
C ILE A 296 -5.06 13.31 44.69
N LEU A 297 -4.42 14.23 43.96
CA LEU A 297 -4.38 15.64 44.36
C LEU A 297 -5.77 16.28 44.34
N ALA A 298 -6.59 16.00 43.33
CA ALA A 298 -7.97 16.48 43.25
C ALA A 298 -8.84 15.90 44.38
N LEU A 299 -8.70 14.60 44.70
CA LEU A 299 -9.39 13.94 45.81
C LEU A 299 -8.90 14.44 47.18
N LEU A 300 -7.62 14.77 47.33
CA LEU A 300 -7.06 15.37 48.56
C LEU A 300 -7.47 16.83 48.75
N LEU A 301 -7.77 17.56 47.67
CA LEU A 301 -8.21 18.96 47.73
C LEU A 301 -9.73 19.12 47.94
N LEU A 302 -10.55 18.10 47.65
CA LEU A 302 -11.99 18.10 47.94
C LEU A 302 -12.35 18.34 49.41
N PRO A 303 -11.71 17.70 50.42
CA PRO A 303 -11.98 17.99 51.82
C PRO A 303 -11.61 19.43 52.22
N LEU A 304 -10.56 20.02 51.64
CA LEU A 304 -10.17 21.41 51.91
C LEU A 304 -11.20 22.41 51.35
N GLY A 305 -11.81 22.11 50.21
CA GLY A 305 -12.96 22.88 49.70
C GLY A 305 -14.18 22.79 50.61
N PHE A 306 -14.44 21.59 51.16
CA PHE A 306 -15.58 21.35 52.05
C PHE A 306 -15.44 22.06 53.41
N VAL A 307 -14.24 22.04 54.01
CA VAL A 307 -13.94 22.77 55.26
C VAL A 307 -14.09 24.27 55.07
N ARG A 308 -13.62 24.81 53.93
CA ARG A 308 -13.73 26.25 53.62
C ARG A 308 -15.18 26.69 53.35
N TRP A 309 -16.03 25.78 52.85
CA TRP A 309 -17.46 26.02 52.65
C TRP A 309 -18.24 25.98 53.97
N MET A 310 -17.95 25.00 54.84
CA MET A 310 -18.54 24.90 56.19
C MET A 310 -18.17 26.10 57.06
N GLY A 311 -16.92 26.57 57.01
CA GLY A 311 -16.45 27.74 57.78
C GLY A 311 -17.01 29.09 57.33
N ARG A 312 -17.75 29.17 56.21
CA ARG A 312 -18.45 30.40 55.77
C ARG A 312 -19.93 30.42 56.17
N ARG A 313 -20.45 29.36 56.78
CA ARG A 313 -21.86 29.23 57.21
C ARG A 313 -22.05 29.21 58.73
N LEU A 314 -20.97 29.38 59.49
CA LEU A 314 -20.96 29.70 60.92
C LEU A 314 -20.63 31.19 61.07
#